data_AF-A0A2A4NDY5-F1
#
_entry.id   AF-A0A2A4NDY5-F1
#
_cell.length_a   1.000
_cell.length_b   1.000
_cell.length_c   1.000
_cell.angle_alpha   90.00
_cell.angle_beta   90.00
_cell.angle_gamma   90.00
#
_symmetry.space_group_name_H-M   'P 1'
#
loop_
_entity.id
_entity.type
_entity.pdbx_description
1 polymer ?
#
loop_
_entity_poly.entity_id
_entity_poly.type
_entity_poly.pdbx_seq_one_letter_code
_entity_poly.pdbx_strand_id
1 'polypeptide(L)' 'MDRKICLITGANSGIGKESAILIAQQDYKVIIACRNPEKGNRAVKEIKK' A
#
# COMPACT_ATOMS: atom_id res chain seq x y z
N MET A 1 2.32 -21.93 -1.55
CA MET A 1 3.11 -20.93 -0.81
C MET A 1 2.15 -19.87 -0.33
N ASP A 2 2.24 -19.47 0.95
CA ASP A 2 1.42 -18.38 1.47
C ASP A 2 1.91 -17.04 0.90
N ARG A 3 0.96 -16.19 0.50
CA ARG A 3 1.24 -14.86 -0.02
C ARG A 3 1.93 -14.02 1.06
N LYS A 4 3.14 -13.51 0.79
CA LYS A 4 3.90 -12.70 1.75
C LYS A 4 3.15 -11.39 2.06
N ILE A 5 3.18 -10.96 3.31
CA ILE A 5 2.53 -9.72 3.77
C ILE A 5 3.59 -8.63 3.94
N CYS A 6 3.34 -7.44 3.40
CA CYS A 6 4.19 -6.26 3.57
C CYS A 6 3.39 -5.12 4.22
N LEU A 7 3.87 -4.58 5.35
CA LEU A 7 3.31 -3.40 6.01
C LEU A 7 4.14 -2.16 5.67
N ILE A 8 3.48 -1.12 5.15
CA ILE A 8 4.14 0.15 4.79
C ILE A 8 3.46 1.31 5.51
N THR A 9 4.21 1.99 6.38
CA THR A 9 3.76 3.21 7.06
C THR A 9 3.95 4.45 6.18
N GLY A 10 3.02 5.39 6.21
CA GLY A 10 3.11 6.61 5.39
C GLY A 10 2.82 6.38 3.90
N ALA A 11 2.28 5.23 3.53
CA ALA A 11 2.01 4.85 2.14
C ALA A 11 0.76 5.51 1.52
N ASN A 12 0.22 6.54 2.18
CA ASN A 12 -0.87 7.34 1.62
C ASN A 12 -0.39 8.43 0.63
N SER A 13 0.93 8.63 0.48
CA SER A 13 1.53 9.62 -0.43
C SER A 13 3.02 9.35 -0.67
N GLY A 14 3.60 10.01 -1.69
CA GLY A 14 5.04 10.03 -1.93
C GLY A 14 5.66 8.63 -2.13
N ILE A 15 6.89 8.46 -1.65
CA ILE A 15 7.68 7.22 -1.83
C ILE A 15 6.97 5.99 -1.25
N GLY A 16 6.29 6.14 -0.11
CA GLY A 16 5.56 5.03 0.51
C GLY A 16 4.43 4.50 -0.38
N LYS A 17 3.75 5.39 -1.11
CA LYS A 17 2.69 5.01 -2.05
C LYS A 17 3.26 4.29 -3.28
N GLU A 18 4.31 4.84 -3.89
CA GLU A 18 4.96 4.21 -5.05
C GLU A 18 5.55 2.84 -4.69
N SER A 19 6.11 2.72 -3.49
CA SER A 19 6.58 1.44 -2.95
C SER A 19 5.43 0.43 -2.79
N ALA A 20 4.27 0.89 -2.30
CA ALA A 20 3.08 0.04 -2.17
C ALA A 20 2.57 -0.48 -3.53
N ILE A 21 2.64 0.35 -4.58
CA ILE A 21 2.28 -0.05 -5.96
C ILE A 21 3.22 -1.15 -6.46
N LEU A 22 4.53 -0.91 -6.42
CA LEU A 22 5.52 -1.87 -6.91
C LEU A 22 5.48 -3.20 -6.14
N ILE A 23 5.32 -3.15 -4.82
CA ILE A 23 5.25 -4.36 -3.99
C ILE A 23 3.92 -5.10 -4.23
N ALA A 24 2.80 -4.40 -4.44
CA ALA A 24 1.51 -5.03 -4.74
C ALA A 24 1.53 -5.83 -6.05
N GLN A 25 2.37 -5.43 -7.03
CA GLN A 25 2.60 -6.14 -8.28
C GLN A 25 3.42 -7.43 -8.12
N GLN A 26 4.16 -7.59 -7.01
CA GLN A 26 5.13 -8.67 -6.78
C GLN A 26 4.55 -9.88 -6.01
N ASP A 27 3.24 -10.15 -6.13
CA ASP A 27 2.51 -11.18 -5.37
C ASP A 27 2.60 -11.02 -3.83
N TYR A 28 2.65 -9.78 -3.34
CA TYR A 28 2.54 -9.48 -1.91
C TYR A 28 1.14 -9.00 -1.55
N LYS A 29 0.67 -9.38 -0.35
CA LYS A 29 -0.44 -8.69 0.30
C LYS A 29 0.12 -7.43 0.97
N VAL A 30 -0.17 -6.27 0.39
CA VAL A 30 0.28 -4.98 0.95
C VAL A 30 -0.77 -4.42 1.91
N ILE A 31 -0.32 -4.09 3.12
CA ILE A 31 -1.07 -3.34 4.13
C ILE A 31 -0.42 -1.96 4.22
N ILE A 32 -1.22 -0.91 4.05
CA ILE A 32 -0.74 0.46 4.26
C ILE A 32 -1.25 0.99 5.60
N ALA A 33 -0.38 1.65 6.34
CA ALA A 33 -0.72 2.34 7.59
C ALA A 33 -0.50 3.84 7.44
N CYS A 34 -1.49 4.64 7.80
CA CYS A 34 -1.41 6.09 7.74
C CYS A 34 -2.30 6.72 8.81
N ARG A 35 -2.01 7.98 9.16
CA ARG A 35 -2.74 8.71 10.21
C ARG A 35 -4.16 9.12 9.80
N ASN A 36 -4.37 9.42 8.51
CA ASN A 36 -5.64 9.89 7.99
C ASN A 36 -6.32 8.77 7.17
N PRO A 37 -7.46 8.22 7.64
CA PRO A 37 -8.12 7.09 7.01
C PRO A 37 -8.70 7.44 5.63
N GLU A 38 -9.18 8.66 5.40
CA GLU A 38 -9.69 9.09 4.09
C GLU A 38 -8.59 9.09 3.02
N LYS A 39 -7.43 9.69 3.34
CA LYS A 39 -6.25 9.68 2.47
C LYS A 39 -5.74 8.26 2.24
N GLY A 40 -5.76 7.43 3.28
CA GLY A 40 -5.44 6.00 3.18
C GLY A 40 -6.35 5.26 2.21
N ASN A 41 -7.67 5.40 2.38
CA ASN A 41 -8.66 4.76 1.52
C ASN A 41 -8.54 5.20 0.06
N ARG A 42 -8.24 6.49 -0.18
CA ARG A 42 -7.95 7.00 -1.53
C ARG A 42 -6.69 6.33 -2.10
N ALA A 43 -5.60 6.27 -1.34
CA ALA A 43 -4.38 5.60 -1.78
C ALA A 43 -4.60 4.12 -2.10
N VAL A 44 -5.39 3.39 -1.28
CA VAL A 44 -5.75 1.99 -1.57
C VAL A 44 -6.47 1.85 -2.91
N LYS A 45 -7.41 2.75 -3.23
CA LYS A 45 -8.11 2.73 -4.54
C LYS A 45 -7.14 2.97 -5.70
N GLU A 46 -6.16 3.84 -5.52
CA GLU A 46 -5.15 4.15 -6.53
C GLU A 46 -4.13 3.01 -6.69
N ILE A 47 -3.77 2.31 -5.60
CA ILE A 47 -2.85 1.15 -5.62
C ILE A 47 -3.50 -0.11 -6.23
N LYS A 48 -4.82 -0.27 -6.09
CA LYS A 48 -5.57 -1.43 -6.61
C LYS A 48 -5.94 -1.34 -8.09
N LYS A 49 -5.75 -0.18 -8.72
CA LYS A 49 -5.94 -0.01 -10.17
C LYS A 49 -4.84 -0.76 -10.92
#